data_AF-A0A0M0T6Q4-F1
#
_entry.id   AF-A0A0M0T6Q4-F1
#
_cell.length_a   1.000
_cell.length_b   1.000
_cell.length_c   1.000
_cell.angle_alpha   90.00
_cell.angle_beta   90.00
_cell.angle_gamma   90.00
#
_symmetry.space_group_name_H-M   'P 1'
#
loop_
_entity.id
_entity.type
_entity.pdbx_description
1 polymer ?
#
loop_
_entity_poly.entity_id
_entity_poly.type
_entity_poly.pdbx_seq_one_letter_code
_entity_poly.pdbx_strand_id
1 'polypeptide(L)'
;EALKALDAGQYDRDLLLGFDLVLAISHGWKAGFYEPTNEQSLMLWRWLVSALFVQEQIDRNGTREVDNGKGGTDAAAIYVNGTVAITVYPLAERMMLATHVEGVAFEQFGSEEGADMAVRMYMDFINMPPEIGNRLSEKGREGLSILHDDLIDAVESGEFNSMPVIH
;
A
#
# COMPACT_ATOMS: atom_id res chain seq x y z
N GLU A 1 16.66 4.91 -8.97
CA GLU A 1 15.70 5.78 -9.70
C GLU A 1 14.32 5.18 -9.85
N ALA A 2 14.11 4.06 -10.56
CA ALA A 2 12.77 3.48 -10.77
C ALA A 2 11.99 3.19 -9.46
N LEU A 3 12.61 2.52 -8.49
CA LEU A 3 11.99 2.25 -7.18
C LEU A 3 11.68 3.53 -6.39
N LYS A 4 12.56 4.53 -6.47
CA LYS A 4 12.35 5.83 -5.82
C LYS A 4 11.17 6.58 -6.44
N ALA A 5 10.97 6.45 -7.76
CA ALA A 5 9.83 7.02 -8.45
C ALA A 5 8.50 6.35 -8.04
N LEU A 6 8.50 5.02 -7.87
CA LEU A 6 7.36 4.28 -7.31
C LEU A 6 7.04 4.76 -5.89
N ASP A 7 8.04 4.75 -5.00
CA ASP A 7 7.87 5.12 -3.59
C ASP A 7 7.43 6.58 -3.42
N ALA A 8 7.96 7.50 -4.24
CA ALA A 8 7.55 8.90 -4.30
C ALA A 8 6.14 9.12 -4.90
N GLY A 9 5.43 8.07 -5.29
CA GLY A 9 4.05 8.14 -5.76
C GLY A 9 3.88 8.67 -7.19
N GLN A 10 4.92 8.65 -8.02
CA GLN A 10 4.82 9.12 -9.42
C GLN A 10 3.80 8.33 -10.26
N TYR A 11 3.47 7.12 -9.82
CA TYR A 11 2.55 6.21 -10.49
C TYR A 11 1.20 6.06 -9.75
N ASP A 12 0.95 6.84 -8.69
CA ASP A 12 -0.28 6.68 -7.89
C ASP A 12 -1.56 7.04 -8.64
N ARG A 13 -1.43 7.87 -9.69
CA ARG A 13 -2.55 8.26 -10.58
C ARG A 13 -2.78 7.28 -11.73
N ASP A 14 -1.78 6.44 -12.02
CA ASP A 14 -1.82 5.44 -13.09
C ASP A 14 -1.14 4.17 -12.58
N LEU A 15 -1.91 3.40 -11.78
CA LEU A 15 -1.43 2.17 -11.17
C LEU A 15 -1.00 1.14 -12.22
N LEU A 16 -1.65 1.13 -13.39
CA LEU A 16 -1.30 0.23 -14.48
C LEU A 16 0.14 0.47 -14.95
N LEU A 17 0.51 1.73 -15.18
CA LEU A 17 1.89 2.09 -15.54
C LEU A 17 2.88 1.72 -14.41
N GLY A 18 2.46 1.88 -13.15
CA GLY A 18 3.25 1.43 -12.01
C GLY A 18 3.46 -0.09 -11.97
N PHE A 19 2.42 -0.88 -12.25
CA PHE A 19 2.52 -2.34 -12.33
C PHE A 19 3.43 -2.79 -13.47
N ASP A 20 3.39 -2.13 -14.63
CA ASP A 20 4.32 -2.40 -15.73
C ASP A 20 5.78 -2.16 -15.31
N LEU A 21 6.04 -1.10 -14.56
CA LEU A 21 7.37 -0.82 -14.02
C LEU A 21 7.80 -1.88 -12.99
N VAL A 22 6.91 -2.28 -12.08
CA VAL A 22 7.17 -3.38 -11.14
C VAL A 22 7.52 -4.67 -11.88
N LEU A 23 6.77 -5.02 -12.92
CA LEU A 23 7.04 -6.22 -13.73
C LEU A 23 8.43 -6.15 -14.38
N ALA A 24 8.81 -5.00 -14.95
CA ALA A 24 10.12 -4.78 -15.54
C ALA A 24 11.26 -4.92 -14.51
N ILE A 25 11.08 -4.35 -13.32
CA ILE A 25 12.00 -4.47 -12.18
C ILE A 25 12.14 -5.95 -11.79
N SER A 26 11.03 -6.65 -11.52
CA SER A 26 11.03 -8.05 -11.13
C SER A 26 11.66 -8.97 -12.18
N HIS A 27 11.44 -8.71 -13.48
CA HIS A 27 12.11 -9.43 -14.56
C HIS A 27 13.62 -9.20 -14.56
N GLY A 28 14.07 -7.95 -14.37
CA GLY A 28 15.49 -7.62 -14.28
C GLY A 28 16.20 -8.38 -13.16
N TRP A 29 15.56 -8.43 -11.99
CA TRP A 29 16.05 -9.20 -10.84
C TRP A 29 16.10 -10.69 -11.15
N LYS A 30 14.99 -11.28 -11.63
CA LYS A 30 14.92 -12.73 -11.94
C LYS A 30 15.92 -13.17 -13.01
N ALA A 31 16.24 -12.29 -13.96
CA ALA A 31 17.24 -12.53 -15.00
C ALA A 31 18.69 -12.31 -14.53
N GLY A 32 18.91 -11.89 -13.28
CA GLY A 32 20.24 -11.70 -12.70
C GLY A 32 20.95 -10.43 -13.16
N PHE A 33 20.24 -9.44 -13.72
CA PHE A 33 20.84 -8.16 -14.10
C PHE A 33 21.24 -7.31 -12.90
N TYR A 34 20.58 -7.50 -11.76
CA TYR A 34 20.91 -6.87 -10.48
C TYR A 34 20.30 -7.67 -9.34
N GLU A 35 20.75 -7.40 -8.11
CA GLU A 35 20.19 -7.94 -6.88
C GLU A 35 19.67 -6.77 -6.01
N PRO A 36 18.39 -6.76 -5.62
CA PRO A 36 17.85 -5.69 -4.79
C PRO A 36 18.42 -5.75 -3.38
N THR A 37 18.70 -4.59 -2.79
CA THR A 37 18.96 -4.50 -1.34
C THR A 37 17.68 -4.78 -0.54
N ASN A 38 17.82 -5.01 0.77
CA ASN A 38 16.65 -5.18 1.65
C ASN A 38 15.73 -3.96 1.61
N GLU A 39 16.29 -2.74 1.63
CA GLU A 39 15.54 -1.49 1.47
C GLU A 39 14.79 -1.43 0.12
N GLN A 40 15.46 -1.78 -0.97
CA GLN A 40 14.85 -1.79 -2.30
C GLN A 40 13.72 -2.82 -2.41
N SER A 41 13.91 -3.99 -1.80
CA SER A 41 12.89 -5.03 -1.73
C SER A 41 11.69 -4.54 -0.93
N LEU A 42 11.92 -3.91 0.22
CA LEU A 42 10.88 -3.36 1.07
C LEU A 42 10.06 -2.29 0.33
N MET A 43 10.73 -1.34 -0.33
CA MET A 43 10.06 -0.32 -1.16
C MET A 43 9.20 -0.93 -2.27
N LEU A 44 9.73 -1.94 -2.98
CA LEU A 44 9.02 -2.61 -4.07
C LEU A 44 7.76 -3.32 -3.57
N TRP A 45 7.90 -4.13 -2.52
CA TRP A 45 6.81 -4.92 -1.98
C TRP A 45 5.75 -4.06 -1.29
N ARG A 46 6.15 -3.02 -0.55
CA ARG A 46 5.23 -2.04 0.03
C ARG A 46 4.41 -1.35 -1.05
N TRP A 47 5.05 -0.91 -2.13
CA TRP A 47 4.34 -0.28 -3.24
C TRP A 47 3.36 -1.25 -3.90
N LEU A 48 3.79 -2.50 -4.13
CA LEU A 48 2.96 -3.52 -4.78
C LEU A 48 1.71 -3.87 -3.95
N VAL A 49 1.86 -4.09 -2.64
CA VAL A 49 0.72 -4.36 -1.74
C VAL A 49 -0.25 -3.19 -1.72
N SER A 50 0.27 -1.96 -1.56
CA SER A 50 -0.51 -0.73 -1.58
C SER A 50 -1.31 -0.58 -2.89
N ALA A 51 -0.64 -0.71 -4.04
CA ALA A 51 -1.27 -0.58 -5.35
C ALA A 51 -2.35 -1.66 -5.58
N LEU A 52 -2.08 -2.91 -5.19
CA LEU A 52 -3.05 -4.00 -5.32
C LEU A 52 -4.28 -3.77 -4.45
N PHE A 53 -4.12 -3.26 -3.23
CA PHE A 53 -5.24 -2.95 -2.36
C PHE A 53 -6.10 -1.83 -2.92
N VAL A 54 -5.49 -0.72 -3.33
CA VAL A 54 -6.22 0.42 -3.90
C VAL A 54 -6.94 0.00 -5.18
N GLN A 55 -6.27 -0.74 -6.08
CA GLN A 55 -6.90 -1.24 -7.29
C GLN A 55 -8.11 -2.14 -6.97
N GLU A 56 -7.98 -3.02 -5.98
CA GLU A 56 -9.09 -3.90 -5.59
C GLU A 56 -10.26 -3.10 -4.97
N GLN A 57 -10.00 -2.01 -4.25
CA GLN A 57 -11.04 -1.10 -3.76
C GLN A 57 -11.73 -0.36 -4.91
N ILE A 58 -10.98 0.11 -5.92
CA ILE A 58 -11.54 0.73 -7.12
C ILE A 58 -12.46 -0.26 -7.84
N ASP A 59 -12.00 -1.50 -8.05
CA ASP A 59 -12.74 -2.52 -8.78
C ASP A 59 -14.04 -2.92 -8.06
N ARG A 60 -14.03 -2.94 -6.73
CA ARG A 60 -15.17 -3.37 -5.91
C ARG A 60 -16.17 -2.25 -5.59
N ASN A 61 -15.67 -1.08 -5.24
CA ASN A 61 -16.46 -0.01 -4.62
C ASN A 61 -16.46 1.28 -5.45
N GLY A 62 -15.61 1.36 -6.49
CA GLY A 62 -15.45 2.54 -7.33
C GLY A 62 -14.59 3.63 -6.68
N THR A 63 -14.70 4.83 -7.24
CA THR A 63 -13.94 6.01 -6.81
C THR A 63 -14.86 7.15 -6.38
N ARG A 64 -14.30 8.09 -5.61
CA ARG A 64 -14.90 9.36 -5.24
C ARG A 64 -13.97 10.50 -5.63
N GLU A 65 -14.52 11.52 -6.27
CA GLU A 65 -13.80 12.78 -6.50
C GLU A 65 -13.65 13.55 -5.19
N VAL A 66 -12.41 13.89 -4.84
CA VAL A 66 -12.05 14.64 -3.64
C VAL A 66 -11.29 15.89 -4.04
N ASP A 67 -11.64 17.04 -3.45
CA ASP A 67 -10.92 18.31 -3.68
C ASP A 67 -9.45 18.16 -3.29
N ASN A 68 -8.55 18.47 -4.21
CA ASN A 68 -7.11 18.31 -4.03
C ASN A 68 -6.41 19.55 -3.45
N GLY A 69 -7.17 20.58 -3.06
CA GLY A 69 -6.66 21.83 -2.51
C GLY A 69 -5.94 22.71 -3.53
N LYS A 70 -5.91 22.32 -4.81
CA LYS A 70 -5.22 23.02 -5.91
C LYS A 70 -6.19 23.49 -6.99
N GLY A 71 -7.49 23.56 -6.67
CA GLY A 71 -8.53 23.99 -7.60
C GLY A 71 -9.01 22.89 -8.56
N GLY A 72 -8.77 21.62 -8.24
CA GLY A 72 -9.29 20.46 -8.97
C GLY A 72 -9.66 19.32 -8.02
N THR A 73 -9.96 18.15 -8.59
CA THR A 73 -10.24 16.94 -7.82
C THR A 73 -9.23 15.85 -8.14
N ASP A 74 -8.98 14.98 -7.17
CA ASP A 74 -8.32 13.69 -7.35
C ASP A 74 -9.36 12.57 -7.16
N ALA A 75 -9.27 11.51 -7.95
CA ALA A 75 -10.10 10.32 -7.80
C ALA A 75 -9.50 9.42 -6.70
N ALA A 76 -10.23 9.24 -5.61
CA ALA A 76 -9.83 8.40 -4.48
C ALA A 76 -10.61 7.08 -4.49
N ALA A 77 -9.95 5.97 -4.15
CA ALA A 77 -10.63 4.68 -4.04
C ALA A 77 -11.52 4.64 -2.79
N ILE A 78 -12.61 3.88 -2.82
CA ILE A 78 -13.54 3.77 -1.69
C ILE A 78 -13.30 2.44 -0.96
N TYR A 79 -12.99 2.51 0.34
CA TYR A 79 -13.02 1.35 1.24
C TYR A 79 -14.33 1.32 2.03
N VAL A 80 -14.89 0.13 2.26
CA VAL A 80 -16.15 -0.07 3.00
C VAL A 80 -15.99 -1.25 3.96
N ASN A 81 -16.19 -1.03 5.26
CA ASN A 81 -16.13 -2.07 6.30
C ASN A 81 -17.50 -2.70 6.63
N GLY A 82 -18.52 -2.37 5.85
CA GLY A 82 -19.90 -2.83 5.99
C GLY A 82 -20.85 -1.77 6.57
N THR A 83 -20.34 -0.81 7.35
CA THR A 83 -21.15 0.28 7.94
C THR A 83 -20.64 1.66 7.52
N VAL A 84 -19.33 1.84 7.43
CA VAL A 84 -18.66 3.10 7.12
C VAL A 84 -17.91 2.98 5.80
N ALA A 85 -17.85 4.09 5.07
CA ALA A 85 -17.06 4.21 3.86
C ALA A 85 -16.04 5.35 4.01
N ILE A 86 -14.77 5.07 3.71
CA ILE A 86 -13.68 6.05 3.70
C ILE A 86 -12.98 6.05 2.35
N THR A 87 -12.28 7.14 2.05
CA THR A 87 -11.42 7.21 0.86
C THR A 87 -10.02 6.75 1.19
N VAL A 88 -9.44 5.90 0.34
CA VAL A 88 -8.08 5.38 0.47
C VAL A 88 -7.21 5.81 -0.72
N TYR A 89 -5.95 6.11 -0.45
CA TYR A 89 -4.97 6.60 -1.43
C TYR A 89 -3.69 5.77 -1.36
N PRO A 90 -3.01 5.50 -2.50
CA PRO A 90 -1.79 4.70 -2.48
C PRO A 90 -0.72 5.22 -1.51
N LEU A 91 -0.52 6.54 -1.43
CA LEU A 91 0.41 7.13 -0.47
C LEU A 91 0.01 6.84 1.00
N ALA A 92 -1.27 6.97 1.34
CA ALA A 92 -1.76 6.69 2.69
C ALA A 92 -1.57 5.21 3.04
N GLU A 93 -1.85 4.30 2.10
CA GLU A 93 -1.58 2.87 2.25
C GLU A 93 -0.11 2.59 2.51
N ARG A 94 0.80 3.18 1.73
CA ARG A 94 2.24 3.01 1.94
C ARG A 94 2.67 3.50 3.32
N MET A 95 2.14 4.64 3.77
CA MET A 95 2.45 5.16 5.11
C MET A 95 1.93 4.25 6.23
N MET A 96 0.71 3.73 6.09
CA MET A 96 0.09 2.82 7.05
C MET A 96 0.86 1.48 7.13
N LEU A 97 1.27 0.94 5.98
CA LEU A 97 2.13 -0.23 5.90
C LEU A 97 3.50 0.02 6.55
N ALA A 98 4.13 1.17 6.28
CA ALA A 98 5.43 1.52 6.85
C ALA A 98 5.37 1.67 8.38
N THR A 99 4.28 2.22 8.92
CA THR A 99 4.15 2.44 10.37
C THR A 99 3.69 1.19 11.13
N HIS A 100 2.66 0.48 10.63
CA HIS A 100 2.02 -0.59 11.39
C HIS A 100 2.54 -1.99 11.04
N VAL A 101 3.11 -2.19 9.85
CA VAL A 101 3.73 -3.47 9.47
C VAL A 101 5.25 -3.39 9.64
N GLU A 102 5.90 -2.45 8.97
CA GLU A 102 7.37 -2.35 9.03
C GLU A 102 7.83 -1.86 10.40
N GLY A 103 7.18 -0.85 10.97
CA GLY A 103 7.51 -0.32 12.30
C GLY A 103 7.52 -1.41 13.37
N VAL A 104 6.46 -2.22 13.43
CA VAL A 104 6.37 -3.35 14.37
C VAL A 104 7.47 -4.38 14.13
N ALA A 105 7.78 -4.70 12.87
CA ALA A 105 8.86 -5.63 12.53
C ALA A 105 10.23 -5.09 12.95
N PHE A 106 10.50 -3.79 12.72
CA PHE A 106 11.76 -3.15 13.12
C PHE A 106 11.92 -3.06 14.63
N GLU A 107 10.85 -2.76 15.37
CA GLU A 107 10.88 -2.73 16.83
C GLU A 107 11.20 -4.11 17.43
N GLN A 108 10.67 -5.18 16.84
CA GLN A 108 10.85 -6.53 17.36
C GLN A 108 12.17 -7.18 16.96
N PHE A 109 12.62 -6.96 15.72
CA PHE A 109 13.71 -7.74 15.13
C PHE A 109 14.94 -6.89 14.77
N GLY A 110 14.87 -5.55 14.88
CA GLY A 110 15.91 -4.66 14.40
C GLY A 110 15.81 -4.38 12.90
N SER A 111 16.73 -3.58 12.37
CA SER A 111 16.60 -3.02 11.02
C SER A 111 16.73 -4.06 9.90
N GLU A 112 17.68 -5.00 10.01
CA GLU A 112 17.97 -5.95 8.92
C GLU A 112 16.94 -7.09 8.92
N GLU A 113 16.82 -7.80 10.04
CA GLU A 113 15.86 -8.89 10.20
C GLU A 113 14.41 -8.42 10.15
N GLY A 114 14.12 -7.20 10.63
CA GLY A 114 12.79 -6.59 10.51
C GLY A 114 12.41 -6.28 9.07
N ALA A 115 13.35 -5.83 8.24
CA ALA A 115 13.09 -5.60 6.81
C ALA A 115 12.77 -6.91 6.10
N ASP A 116 13.55 -7.96 6.38
CA ASP A 116 13.31 -9.30 5.83
C ASP A 116 11.94 -9.85 6.27
N MET A 117 11.56 -9.64 7.53
CA MET A 117 10.26 -10.05 8.04
C MET A 117 9.12 -9.31 7.33
N ALA A 118 9.20 -7.99 7.21
CA ALA A 118 8.20 -7.18 6.53
C ALA A 118 8.03 -7.58 5.06
N VAL A 119 9.14 -7.82 4.34
CA VAL A 119 9.11 -8.32 2.96
C VAL A 119 8.38 -9.67 2.89
N ARG A 120 8.66 -10.62 3.79
CA ARG A 120 7.95 -11.91 3.82
C ARG A 120 6.46 -11.74 4.10
N MET A 121 6.08 -10.84 5.01
CA MET A 121 4.68 -10.52 5.27
C MET A 121 3.98 -9.95 4.03
N TYR A 122 4.64 -9.06 3.28
CA TYR A 122 4.10 -8.54 2.02
C TYR A 122 3.98 -9.61 0.94
N MET A 123 4.93 -10.52 0.84
CA MET A 123 4.83 -11.66 -0.07
C MET A 123 3.61 -12.55 0.28
N ASP A 124 3.36 -12.78 1.56
CA ASP A 124 2.16 -13.50 2.04
C ASP A 124 0.84 -12.79 1.73
N PHE A 125 0.86 -11.46 1.58
CA PHE A 125 -0.32 -10.66 1.24
C PHE A 125 -0.72 -10.75 -0.23
N ILE A 126 0.10 -11.37 -1.07
CA ILE A 126 -0.09 -11.39 -2.53
C ILE A 126 -0.20 -12.84 -3.02
N ASN A 127 -1.29 -13.11 -3.73
CA ASN A 127 -1.40 -14.29 -4.59
C ASN A 127 -0.86 -13.92 -5.98
N MET A 128 0.04 -14.74 -6.51
CA MET A 128 0.62 -14.56 -7.86
C MET A 128 0.17 -15.68 -8.82
N PRO A 129 -1.14 -15.80 -9.14
CA PRO A 129 -1.60 -16.80 -10.08
C PRO A 129 -1.09 -16.47 -11.50
N PRO A 130 -0.50 -17.44 -12.22
CA PRO A 130 0.15 -17.19 -13.51
C PRO A 130 -0.81 -16.72 -14.62
N GLU A 131 -2.11 -16.93 -14.48
CA GLU A 131 -3.11 -16.71 -15.53
C GLU A 131 -3.86 -15.38 -15.40
N ILE A 132 -3.92 -14.79 -14.20
CA ILE A 132 -4.84 -13.67 -13.87
C ILE A 132 -4.11 -12.44 -13.29
N GLY A 133 -2.78 -12.52 -13.17
CA GLY A 133 -1.95 -11.46 -12.58
C GLY A 133 -2.02 -11.43 -11.06
N ASN A 134 -1.16 -10.60 -10.45
CA ASN A 134 -1.06 -10.48 -8.99
C ASN A 134 -2.38 -9.95 -8.41
N ARG A 135 -2.81 -10.55 -7.30
CA ARG A 135 -4.00 -10.13 -6.54
C ARG A 135 -3.69 -10.24 -5.05
N LEU A 136 -4.44 -9.53 -4.22
CA LEU A 136 -4.33 -9.78 -2.78
C LEU A 136 -4.72 -11.22 -2.44
N SER A 137 -3.98 -11.80 -1.50
CA SER A 137 -4.36 -13.04 -0.84
C SER A 137 -5.51 -12.80 0.14
N GLU A 138 -6.12 -13.86 0.65
CA GLU A 138 -7.12 -13.73 1.73
C GLU A 138 -6.51 -13.06 2.96
N LYS A 139 -5.30 -13.50 3.36
CA LYS A 139 -4.53 -12.90 4.45
C LYS A 139 -4.21 -11.42 4.20
N GLY A 140 -3.86 -11.05 2.97
CA GLY A 140 -3.62 -9.65 2.60
C GLY A 140 -4.87 -8.78 2.74
N ARG A 141 -6.02 -9.27 2.27
CA ARG A 141 -7.30 -8.57 2.43
C ARG A 141 -7.68 -8.41 3.90
N GLU A 142 -7.62 -9.50 4.66
CA GLU A 142 -7.96 -9.49 6.09
C GLU A 142 -7.06 -8.54 6.87
N GLY A 143 -5.73 -8.66 6.71
CA GLY A 143 -4.77 -7.81 7.42
C GLY A 143 -4.92 -6.34 7.08
N LEU A 144 -5.13 -6.00 5.80
CA LEU A 144 -5.36 -4.60 5.39
C LEU A 144 -6.71 -4.08 5.88
N SER A 145 -7.77 -4.90 5.85
CA SER A 145 -9.07 -4.52 6.39
C SER A 145 -9.01 -4.22 7.88
N ILE A 146 -8.32 -5.04 8.68
CA ILE A 146 -8.12 -4.79 10.11
C ILE A 146 -7.50 -3.40 10.34
N LEU A 147 -6.45 -3.05 9.60
CA LEU A 147 -5.78 -1.75 9.75
C LEU A 147 -6.69 -0.56 9.41
N HIS A 148 -7.61 -0.71 8.46
CA HIS A 148 -8.57 0.33 8.12
C HIS A 148 -9.74 0.40 9.11
N ASP A 149 -10.20 -0.76 9.59
CA ASP A 149 -11.28 -0.85 10.56
C ASP A 149 -10.82 -0.25 11.90
N ASP A 150 -9.59 -0.55 12.33
CA ASP A 150 -8.97 0.07 13.50
C ASP A 150 -8.85 1.60 13.35
N LEU A 151 -8.51 2.10 12.16
CA LEU A 151 -8.48 3.54 11.88
C LEU A 151 -9.88 4.16 11.98
N ILE A 152 -10.91 3.49 11.46
CA ILE A 152 -12.30 3.94 11.55
C ILE A 152 -12.73 4.02 13.02
N ASP A 153 -12.48 2.97 13.80
CA ASP A 153 -12.82 2.91 15.22
C ASP A 153 -12.11 4.00 16.03
N ALA A 154 -10.83 4.27 15.74
CA ALA A 154 -10.07 5.36 16.35
C ALA A 154 -10.68 6.74 16.03
N VAL A 155 -11.13 6.96 14.80
CA VAL A 155 -11.81 8.20 14.40
C VAL A 155 -13.17 8.33 15.08
N GLU A 156 -13.99 7.28 15.11
CA GLU A 156 -15.32 7.30 15.71
C GLU A 156 -15.30 7.45 17.23
N SER A 157 -14.30 6.84 17.90
CA SER A 157 -14.07 7.03 19.33
C SER A 157 -13.56 8.43 19.69
N GLY A 158 -13.20 9.22 18.69
CA GLY A 158 -12.74 10.60 18.86
C GLY A 158 -11.30 10.71 19.35
N GLU A 159 -10.47 9.68 19.16
CA GLU A 159 -9.06 9.67 19.55
C GLU A 159 -8.31 10.89 18.99
N PHE A 160 -8.64 11.28 17.76
CA PHE A 160 -8.02 12.41 17.06
C PHE A 160 -8.65 13.78 17.37
N ASN A 161 -9.73 13.87 18.15
CA ASN A 161 -10.39 15.15 18.49
C ASN A 161 -9.51 16.08 19.35
N SER A 162 -8.39 15.58 19.85
CA SER A 162 -7.38 16.33 20.62
C SER A 162 -6.13 16.67 19.81
N MET A 163 -6.00 16.22 18.56
CA MET A 163 -4.86 16.57 17.71
C MET A 163 -5.05 17.97 17.09
N PRO A 164 -4.02 18.83 17.12
CA PRO A 164 -4.11 20.14 16.49
C PRO A 164 -4.34 19.98 14.99
N VAL A 165 -5.40 20.62 14.48
CA VAL A 165 -5.63 20.75 13.05
C VAL A 165 -4.52 21.66 12.49
N ILE A 166 -3.58 21.07 11.74
CA ILE A 166 -2.60 21.85 10.98
C ILE A 166 -3.31 22.35 9.73
N HIS A 167 -3.65 23.64 9.73
CA HIS A 167 -4.14 24.38 8.56
C HIS A 167 -3.01 24.69 7.58
#